data_AF-A0A356E1G1-F1
#
_entry.id   AF-A0A356E1G1-F1
#
_cell.length_a   1.000
_cell.length_b   1.000
_cell.length_c   1.000
_cell.angle_alpha   90.00
_cell.angle_beta   90.00
_cell.angle_gamma   90.00
#
_symmetry.space_group_name_H-M   'P 1'
#
loop_
_entity.id
_entity.type
_entity.pdbx_description
1 polymer ?
#
loop_
_entity_poly.entity_id
_entity_poly.type
_entity_poly.pdbx_seq_one_letter_code
_entity_poly.pdbx_strand_id
1 'polypeptide(L)'
;LKNLILDPYFSSILTKTHQQLRQVVAAAALNGIPAPSLSAALSWFDSYRTENLPANLLQAQRDYFGAHTYERVDRPRGEFFHTNWTGRGGNTASTTYSI
;
A
#
# COMPACT_ATOMS: atom_id res chain seq x y z
N LEU A 1 -6.62 -7.40 -21.45
CA LEU A 1 -6.28 -7.88 -20.09
C LEU A 1 -5.79 -6.70 -19.25
N LYS A 2 -6.30 -6.48 -18.03
CA LYS A 2 -5.88 -5.35 -17.16
C LYS A 2 -4.54 -5.60 -16.44
N ASN A 3 -4.24 -6.86 -16.11
CA ASN A 3 -2.97 -7.30 -15.52
C ASN A 3 -2.74 -8.79 -15.85
N LEU A 4 -1.50 -9.18 -16.16
CA LEU A 4 -1.13 -10.55 -16.51
C LEU A 4 -1.49 -11.59 -15.44
N ILE A 5 -1.36 -11.24 -14.16
CA ILE A 5 -1.60 -12.19 -13.06
C ILE A 5 -3.08 -12.57 -12.92
N LEU A 6 -3.98 -11.84 -13.55
CA LEU A 6 -5.43 -12.11 -13.54
C LEU A 6 -5.85 -13.07 -14.66
N ASP A 7 -4.97 -13.36 -15.60
CA ASP A 7 -5.24 -14.36 -16.62
C ASP A 7 -5.32 -15.77 -15.97
N PRO A 8 -6.28 -16.62 -16.36
CA PRO A 8 -6.46 -17.95 -15.77
C PRO A 8 -5.20 -18.83 -15.80
N TYR A 9 -4.38 -18.71 -16.84
CA TYR A 9 -3.13 -19.47 -16.95
C TYR A 9 -2.17 -19.06 -15.83
N PHE A 10 -1.85 -17.77 -15.71
CA PHE A 10 -0.88 -17.27 -14.74
C PHE A 10 -1.39 -17.34 -13.29
N SER A 11 -2.66 -17.00 -13.05
CA SER A 11 -3.26 -17.10 -11.72
C SER A 11 -3.22 -18.53 -11.17
N SER A 12 -3.42 -19.54 -12.03
CA SER A 12 -3.33 -20.95 -11.63
C SER A 12 -1.91 -21.35 -11.20
N ILE A 13 -0.89 -20.84 -11.89
CA ILE A 13 0.53 -21.08 -11.57
C ILE A 13 0.88 -20.40 -10.24
N LEU A 14 0.49 -19.13 -10.07
CA LEU A 14 0.75 -18.37 -8.85
C LEU A 14 0.08 -19.02 -7.64
N THR A 15 -1.17 -19.44 -7.76
CA THR A 15 -1.91 -20.12 -6.68
C THR A 15 -1.22 -21.42 -6.24
N LYS A 16 -0.58 -22.14 -7.16
CA LYS A 16 0.14 -23.39 -6.85
C LYS A 16 1.55 -23.19 -6.28
N THR A 17 2.18 -22.05 -6.56
CA THR A 17 3.63 -21.86 -6.32
C THR A 17 3.97 -20.75 -5.31
N HIS A 18 3.01 -19.90 -4.94
CA HIS A 18 3.29 -18.75 -4.07
C HIS A 18 3.84 -19.16 -2.70
N GLN A 19 3.44 -20.31 -2.17
CA GLN A 19 3.90 -20.78 -0.86
C GLN A 19 5.38 -21.19 -0.88
N GLN A 20 5.81 -21.85 -1.96
CA GLN A 20 7.20 -22.25 -2.17
C GLN A 20 8.10 -21.03 -2.34
N LEU A 21 7.63 -19.99 -3.05
CA LEU A 21 8.36 -18.72 -3.15
C LEU A 21 8.61 -18.11 -1.76
N ARG A 22 7.62 -18.14 -0.86
CA ARG A 22 7.80 -17.68 0.54
C ARG A 22 8.87 -18.46 1.27
N GLN A 23 8.88 -19.79 1.13
CA GLN A 23 9.88 -20.65 1.76
C GLN A 23 11.30 -20.31 1.28
N VAL A 24 11.47 -20.10 -0.03
CA VAL A 24 12.75 -19.69 -0.62
C VAL A 24 13.21 -18.33 -0.10
N VAL A 25 12.32 -17.32 -0.08
CA VAL A 25 12.64 -15.98 0.43
C VAL A 25 12.98 -16.02 1.92
N ALA A 26 12.24 -16.77 2.72
CA ALA A 26 12.52 -16.93 4.15
C ALA A 26 13.86 -17.64 4.40
N ALA A 27 14.13 -18.73 3.69
CA ALA A 27 15.40 -19.45 3.79
C ALA A 27 16.58 -18.56 3.38
N ALA A 28 16.44 -17.79 2.29
CA ALA A 28 17.47 -16.85 1.86
C ALA A 28 17.75 -15.80 2.95
N ALA A 29 16.71 -15.19 3.54
CA ALA A 29 16.86 -14.22 4.61
C ALA A 29 17.53 -14.82 5.88
N LEU A 30 17.10 -16.01 6.31
CA LEU A 30 17.66 -16.68 7.50
C LEU A 30 19.14 -17.07 7.33
N ASN A 31 19.58 -17.31 6.10
CA ASN A 31 20.96 -17.70 5.80
C ASN A 31 21.82 -16.52 5.29
N GLY A 32 21.30 -15.28 5.32
CA GLY A 32 22.04 -14.12 4.82
C GLY A 32 22.32 -14.13 3.32
N ILE A 33 21.53 -14.85 2.53
CA ILE A 33 21.66 -14.92 1.07
C ILE A 33 20.82 -13.79 0.44
N PRO A 34 21.42 -12.90 -0.37
CA PRO A 34 20.68 -11.82 -1.01
C PRO A 34 19.74 -12.37 -2.11
N ALA A 35 18.44 -12.13 -1.95
CA ALA A 35 17.41 -12.52 -2.93
C ALA A 35 16.50 -11.32 -3.30
N PRO A 36 17.05 -10.21 -3.83
CA PRO A 36 16.30 -8.96 -4.00
C PRO A 36 15.10 -9.10 -4.94
N SER A 37 15.29 -9.73 -6.10
CA SER A 37 14.21 -9.88 -7.10
C SER A 37 13.09 -10.80 -6.61
N LEU A 38 13.42 -11.90 -5.93
CA LEU A 38 12.43 -12.83 -5.39
C LEU A 38 11.66 -12.19 -4.23
N SER A 39 12.35 -11.47 -3.35
CA SER A 39 11.73 -10.74 -2.24
C SER A 39 10.80 -9.65 -2.75
N ALA A 40 11.25 -8.85 -3.71
CA ALA A 40 10.45 -7.79 -4.32
C ALA A 40 9.22 -8.35 -5.06
N ALA A 41 9.36 -9.45 -5.80
CA ALA A 41 8.25 -10.11 -6.48
C ALA A 41 7.19 -10.61 -5.48
N LEU A 42 7.63 -11.23 -4.38
CA LEU A 42 6.74 -11.67 -3.31
C LEU A 42 6.01 -10.49 -2.64
N SER A 43 6.75 -9.43 -2.28
CA SER A 43 6.18 -8.22 -1.69
C SER A 43 5.17 -7.53 -2.62
N TRP A 44 5.46 -7.45 -3.92
CA TRP A 44 4.54 -6.90 -4.90
C TRP A 44 3.28 -7.76 -5.03
N PHE A 45 3.42 -9.09 -5.14
CA PHE A 45 2.29 -10.00 -5.26
C PHE A 45 1.35 -9.89 -4.04
N ASP A 46 1.92 -9.86 -2.84
CA ASP A 46 1.16 -9.66 -1.61
C ASP A 46 0.49 -8.29 -1.54
N SER A 47 1.18 -7.25 -2.01
CA SER A 47 0.60 -5.90 -2.05
C SER A 47 -0.57 -5.83 -3.02
N TYR A 48 -0.42 -6.41 -4.21
CA TYR A 48 -1.43 -6.34 -5.27
C TYR A 48 -2.74 -7.06 -4.91
N ARG A 49 -2.66 -8.18 -4.19
CA ARG A 49 -3.84 -8.95 -3.76
C ARG A 49 -4.45 -8.46 -2.45
N THR A 50 -3.87 -7.44 -1.82
CA THR A 50 -4.35 -6.88 -0.56
C THR A 50 -5.26 -5.69 -0.85
N GLU A 51 -6.54 -5.83 -0.52
CA GLU A 51 -7.54 -4.76 -0.72
C GLU A 51 -7.18 -3.50 0.09
N ASN A 52 -6.75 -3.68 1.35
CA ASN A 52 -6.45 -2.59 2.28
C ASN A 52 -4.97 -2.60 2.69
N LEU A 53 -4.17 -1.75 2.03
CA LEU A 53 -2.75 -1.57 2.37
C LEU A 53 -2.56 -0.53 3.48
N PRO A 54 -1.45 -0.58 4.23
CA PRO A 54 -1.14 0.38 5.29
C PRO A 54 -0.81 1.80 4.76
N ALA A 55 -1.06 2.10 3.48
CA ALA A 55 -0.95 3.44 2.91
C ALA A 55 -1.89 4.46 3.59
N ASN A 56 -2.92 3.99 4.31
CA ASN A 56 -3.75 4.85 5.17
C ASN A 56 -2.94 5.55 6.27
N LEU A 57 -1.93 4.89 6.85
CA LEU A 57 -1.06 5.47 7.85
C LEU A 57 -0.17 6.55 7.23
N LEU A 58 0.31 6.33 6.01
CA LEU A 58 1.05 7.35 5.25
C LEU A 58 0.17 8.59 5.02
N GLN A 59 -1.11 8.41 4.67
CA GLN A 59 -2.05 9.52 4.52
C GLN A 59 -2.29 10.26 5.85
N ALA A 60 -2.49 9.52 6.95
CA ALA A 60 -2.65 10.12 8.28
C ALA A 60 -1.40 10.90 8.71
N GLN A 61 -0.22 10.35 8.46
CA GLN A 61 1.07 11.00 8.66
C GLN A 61 1.15 12.32 7.88
N ARG A 62 0.89 12.30 6.56
CA ARG A 62 0.90 13.49 5.71
C ARG A 62 -0.05 14.57 6.21
N ASP A 63 -1.24 14.18 6.63
CA ASP A 63 -2.20 15.12 7.19
C ASP A 63 -1.76 15.67 8.56
N TYR A 64 -1.17 14.83 9.41
CA TYR A 64 -0.66 15.22 10.72
C TYR A 64 0.41 16.32 10.63
N PHE A 65 1.45 16.12 9.82
CA PHE A 65 2.60 17.03 9.82
C PHE A 65 2.53 18.17 8.80
N GLY A 66 1.59 18.13 7.84
CA GLY A 66 1.52 19.17 6.81
C GLY A 66 0.12 19.52 6.32
N ALA A 67 -0.93 19.07 7.00
CA ALA A 67 -2.32 19.36 6.65
C ALA A 67 -2.66 19.04 5.18
N HIS A 68 -2.07 17.94 4.68
CA HIS A 68 -2.19 17.51 3.28
C HIS A 68 -3.54 16.88 2.94
N THR A 69 -4.42 16.71 3.93
CA THR A 69 -5.71 16.04 3.81
C THR A 69 -5.63 14.56 3.39
N TYR A 70 -6.75 13.85 3.54
CA TYR A 70 -6.91 12.47 3.08
C TYR A 70 -8.38 12.17 2.75
N GLU A 71 -8.61 11.12 1.97
CA GLU A 71 -9.95 10.61 1.70
C GLU A 71 -10.32 9.52 2.72
N ARG A 72 -11.61 9.45 3.07
CA ARG A 72 -12.14 8.41 3.96
C ARG A 72 -12.83 7.30 3.16
N VAL A 73 -12.74 6.07 3.65
CA VAL A 73 -13.38 4.90 3.01
C VAL A 73 -14.89 4.87 3.17
N ASP A 74 -15.45 5.62 4.13
CA ASP A 74 -16.88 5.74 4.42
C ASP A 74 -17.52 6.99 3.80
N ARG A 75 -16.82 7.63 2.86
CA ARG A 75 -17.26 8.85 2.18
C ARG A 75 -17.09 8.70 0.66
N PRO A 76 -17.87 9.45 -0.14
CA PRO A 76 -17.67 9.52 -1.58
C PRO A 76 -16.23 9.85 -1.94
N ARG A 77 -15.73 9.21 -3.00
CA ARG A 77 -14.39 9.49 -3.54
C ARG A 77 -14.30 10.95 -4.00
N GLY A 78 -13.17 11.60 -3.75
CA GLY A 78 -12.96 13.02 -4.03
C GLY A 78 -13.30 13.96 -2.87
N GLU A 79 -13.85 13.46 -1.75
CA GLU A 79 -13.98 14.24 -0.52
C GLU A 79 -12.71 14.14 0.32
N PHE A 80 -12.11 15.30 0.61
CA PHE A 80 -10.87 15.42 1.37
C PHE A 80 -11.11 15.98 2.77
N PHE A 81 -10.47 15.37 3.75
CA PHE A 81 -10.61 15.71 5.17
C PHE A 81 -9.25 16.10 5.73
N HIS A 82 -9.23 17.18 6.50
CA HIS A 82 -8.13 17.50 7.42
C HIS A 82 -8.58 17.18 8.84
N THR A 83 -7.73 16.52 9.61
CA THR A 83 -7.97 16.24 11.02
C THR A 83 -7.02 17.06 11.88
N ASN A 84 -7.54 17.74 12.90
CA ASN A 84 -6.71 18.37 13.92
C ASN A 84 -6.18 17.30 14.90
N TRP A 85 -5.10 16.63 14.52
CA TRP A 85 -4.56 15.48 15.25
C TRP A 85 -3.99 15.82 16.64
N THR A 86 -3.56 17.06 16.85
CA THR A 86 -2.94 17.48 18.12
C THR A 86 -3.97 18.08 19.10
N GLY A 87 -5.18 18.38 18.64
CA GLY A 87 -6.20 19.11 19.40
C GLY A 87 -5.84 20.57 19.72
N ARG A 88 -4.68 21.03 19.26
CA ARG A 88 -4.15 22.39 19.47
C ARG A 88 -3.79 23.10 18.16
N GLY A 89 -3.75 22.37 17.05
CA GLY A 89 -3.60 22.94 15.71
C GLY A 89 -4.87 23.66 15.27
N GLY A 90 -4.76 24.54 14.28
CA GLY A 90 -5.93 25.13 13.62
C GLY A 90 -6.63 24.12 12.70
N ASN A 91 -7.81 24.47 12.20
CA ASN A 91 -8.53 23.68 11.18
C ASN A 91 -8.06 24.02 9.74
N THR A 92 -6.87 24.59 9.61
CA THR A 92 -6.34 25.09 8.33
C THR A 92 -5.70 23.94 7.56
N ALA A 93 -6.24 23.63 6.39
CA ALA A 93 -5.64 22.69 5.45
C ALA A 93 -4.68 23.40 4.49
N SER A 94 -3.61 22.72 4.07
CA SER A 94 -2.69 23.19 3.03
C SER A 94 -3.33 23.01 1.65
N THR A 95 -4.34 23.84 1.34
CA THR A 95 -5.04 23.77 0.06
C THR A 95 -4.30 24.56 -1.01
N THR A 96 -4.37 24.10 -2.26
CA THR A 96 -3.90 24.86 -3.43
C THR A 96 -4.66 26.18 -3.53
N TYR A 97 -3.96 27.32 -3.63
CA TYR A 97 -4.59 28.59 -3.98
C TYR A 97 -5.13 28.50 -5.40
N SER A 98 -6.44 28.58 -5.57
CA SER A 98 -7.05 28.82 -6.87
C SER A 98 -6.93 30.32 -7.17
N ILE A 99 -6.03 30.69 -8.08
CA ILE A 99 -6.04 31.98 -8.78
C ILE A 99 -7.09 31.96 -9.90
#